data_AF-A0A964VUS2-F1
#
_entry.id   AF-A0A964VUS2-F1
#
_cell.length_a   1.000
_cell.length_b   1.000
_cell.length_c   1.000
_cell.angle_alpha   90.00
_cell.angle_beta   90.00
_cell.angle_gamma   90.00
#
_symmetry.space_group_name_H-M   'P 1'
#
loop_
_entity.id
_entity.type
_entity.pdbx_description
1 polymer ?
#
loop_
_entity_poly.entity_id
_entity_poly.type
_entity_poly.pdbx_seq_one_letter_code
_entity_poly.pdbx_strand_id
1 'polypeptide(L)'
;MMNRAYTNDPLWISLVDQFREACVLRRNGRHDESEHLLQTELPNKIAAWSKQPMPVGTDRRNALETMFQEEQRRVEEAFFVQKLVATQIEEQLLPKLCFMIAEEIRDVVRAEAQAGKGLVETLSRRRTQSPARPRVQFDDVSSEDESQLQAA
;
A
#
# COMPACT_ATOMS: atom_id res chain seq x y z
N MET A 1 -34.07 -1.42 -16.47
CA MET A 1 -33.67 -1.62 -17.88
C MET A 1 -33.33 -0.25 -18.42
N MET A 2 -32.06 0.04 -18.68
CA MET A 2 -31.67 1.33 -19.26
C MET A 2 -32.40 1.54 -20.58
N ASN A 3 -33.06 2.70 -20.71
CA ASN A 3 -33.70 3.11 -21.94
C ASN A 3 -32.61 3.22 -23.02
N ARG A 4 -32.53 2.22 -23.93
CA ARG A 4 -31.53 2.14 -25.02
C ARG A 4 -31.54 3.37 -25.94
N ALA A 5 -32.54 4.24 -25.81
CA ALA A 5 -32.67 5.48 -26.55
C ALA A 5 -31.52 6.48 -26.30
N TYR A 6 -30.87 6.44 -25.13
CA TYR A 6 -29.87 7.47 -24.73
C TYR A 6 -28.44 6.94 -24.62
N THR A 7 -28.21 5.64 -24.83
CA THR A 7 -26.90 5.02 -24.57
C THR A 7 -25.78 5.53 -25.47
N ASN A 8 -26.12 6.16 -26.60
CA ASN A 8 -25.15 6.75 -27.53
C ASN A 8 -25.24 8.29 -27.58
N ASP A 9 -26.09 8.92 -26.74
CA ASP A 9 -26.20 10.37 -26.70
C ASP A 9 -25.04 10.96 -25.89
N PRO A 10 -24.16 11.79 -26.51
CA PRO A 10 -22.99 12.32 -25.83
C PRO A 10 -23.34 13.23 -24.64
N LEU A 11 -24.48 13.95 -24.68
CA LEU A 11 -24.90 14.79 -23.55
C LEU A 11 -25.37 13.93 -22.38
N TRP A 12 -26.08 12.85 -22.67
CA TRP A 12 -26.48 11.88 -21.66
C TRP A 12 -25.29 11.18 -21.03
N ILE A 13 -24.34 10.69 -21.83
CA ILE A 13 -23.12 10.03 -21.35
C ILE A 13 -22.34 10.99 -20.43
N SER A 14 -22.12 12.23 -20.87
CA SER A 14 -21.41 13.23 -20.06
C SER A 14 -22.14 13.55 -18.76
N LEU A 15 -23.48 13.60 -18.77
CA LEU A 15 -24.28 13.82 -17.57
C LEU A 15 -24.14 12.66 -16.57
N VAL A 16 -24.25 11.42 -17.06
CA VAL A 16 -24.09 10.21 -16.26
C VAL A 16 -22.70 10.16 -15.62
N ASP A 17 -21.65 10.43 -16.41
CA ASP A 17 -20.27 10.38 -15.92
C ASP A 17 -20.01 11.46 -14.86
N GLN A 18 -20.49 12.69 -15.05
CA GLN A 18 -20.36 13.76 -14.06
C GLN A 18 -21.08 13.44 -12.76
N PHE A 19 -22.28 12.87 -12.86
CA PHE A 19 -23.04 12.48 -11.68
C PHE A 19 -22.36 11.32 -10.92
N ARG A 20 -21.84 10.33 -11.66
CA ARG A 20 -21.07 9.23 -11.08
C ARG A 20 -19.84 9.75 -10.35
N GLU A 21 -19.10 10.68 -10.95
CA GLU A 21 -17.95 11.31 -10.34
C GLU A 21 -18.32 12.00 -9.01
N ALA A 22 -19.40 12.79 -8.99
CA ALA A 22 -19.88 13.40 -7.75
C ALA A 22 -20.21 12.35 -6.67
N CYS A 23 -20.86 11.26 -7.04
CA CYS A 23 -21.16 10.16 -6.11
C CYS A 23 -19.88 9.52 -5.53
N VAL A 24 -18.86 9.29 -6.37
CA VAL A 24 -17.56 8.74 -5.95
C VAL A 24 -16.82 9.70 -5.03
N LEU A 25 -16.76 11.00 -5.37
CA LEU A 25 -16.15 12.03 -4.54
C LEU A 25 -16.78 12.08 -3.16
N ARG A 26 -18.12 12.07 -3.09
CA ARG A 26 -18.86 12.07 -1.83
C ARG A 26 -18.55 10.85 -0.98
N ARG A 27 -18.45 9.65 -1.58
CA ARG A 27 -18.11 8.41 -0.86
C ARG A 27 -16.68 8.40 -0.34
N ASN A 28 -15.77 9.10 -1.02
CA ASN A 28 -14.38 9.27 -0.61
C ASN A 28 -14.15 10.45 0.35
N GLY A 29 -15.20 11.09 0.86
CA GLY A 29 -15.12 12.21 1.80
C GLY A 29 -14.75 13.57 1.17
N ARG A 30 -14.65 13.64 -0.16
CA ARG A 30 -14.38 14.88 -0.92
C ARG A 30 -15.69 15.64 -1.16
N HIS A 31 -16.29 16.11 -0.06
CA HIS A 31 -17.63 16.70 -0.06
C HIS A 31 -17.71 18.01 -0.86
N ASP A 32 -16.75 18.92 -0.68
CA ASP A 32 -16.77 20.23 -1.35
C ASP A 32 -16.72 20.10 -2.88
N GLU A 33 -15.90 19.19 -3.39
CA GLU A 33 -15.78 18.93 -4.82
C GLU A 33 -17.04 18.25 -5.37
N SER A 34 -17.61 17.31 -4.62
CA SER A 34 -18.91 16.73 -4.97
C SER A 34 -20.01 17.78 -4.98
N GLU A 35 -20.04 18.68 -4.02
CA GLU A 35 -21.06 19.72 -3.91
C GLU A 35 -20.94 20.72 -5.06
N HIS A 36 -19.71 21.09 -5.42
CA HIS A 36 -19.45 21.89 -6.62
C HIS A 36 -20.09 21.24 -7.85
N LEU A 37 -19.74 19.98 -8.15
CA LEU A 37 -20.30 19.28 -9.30
C LEU A 37 -21.84 19.25 -9.30
N LEU A 38 -22.45 18.99 -8.15
CA LEU A 38 -23.91 18.87 -8.02
C LEU A 38 -24.63 20.21 -8.15
N GLN A 39 -24.04 21.31 -7.68
CA GLN A 39 -24.69 22.62 -7.65
C GLN A 39 -24.37 23.49 -8.87
N THR A 40 -23.20 23.32 -9.49
CA THR A 40 -22.76 24.17 -10.61
C THR A 40 -22.81 23.43 -11.95
N GLU A 41 -22.13 22.30 -12.06
CA GLU A 41 -21.92 21.65 -13.36
C GLU A 41 -23.11 20.81 -13.81
N LEU A 42 -23.65 19.99 -12.91
CA LEU A 42 -24.73 19.07 -13.21
C LEU A 42 -26.01 19.77 -13.69
N PRO A 43 -26.46 20.89 -13.08
CA PRO A 43 -27.62 21.63 -13.57
C PRO A 43 -27.43 22.13 -15.01
N ASN A 44 -26.22 22.55 -15.38
CA ASN A 44 -25.91 22.99 -16.75
C ASN A 44 -26.00 21.84 -17.74
N LYS A 45 -25.50 20.65 -17.38
CA LYS A 45 -25.60 19.44 -18.23
C LYS A 45 -27.05 18.96 -18.38
N ILE A 46 -27.83 18.96 -17.30
CA ILE A 46 -29.27 18.64 -17.33
C ILE A 46 -30.02 19.63 -18.23
N ALA A 47 -29.72 20.92 -18.12
CA ALA A 47 -30.31 21.95 -18.97
C ALA A 47 -29.94 21.75 -20.45
N ALA A 48 -28.71 21.36 -20.76
CA ALA A 48 -28.27 21.09 -22.13
C ALA A 48 -28.99 19.85 -22.71
N TRP A 49 -29.02 18.75 -21.98
CA TRP A 49 -29.69 17.51 -22.39
C TRP A 49 -31.21 17.70 -22.54
N SER A 50 -31.86 18.38 -21.59
CA SER A 50 -33.31 18.58 -21.62
C SER A 50 -33.80 19.44 -22.79
N LYS A 51 -32.93 20.25 -23.40
CA LYS A 51 -33.24 21.04 -24.60
C LYS A 51 -33.25 20.21 -25.89
N GLN A 52 -32.69 19.00 -25.89
CA GLN A 52 -32.69 18.15 -27.08
C GLN A 52 -34.12 17.75 -27.47
N PRO A 53 -34.42 17.67 -28.78
CA PRO A 53 -35.70 17.19 -29.26
C PRO A 53 -35.87 15.71 -28.88
N MET A 54 -37.01 15.39 -28.25
CA MET A 54 -37.30 14.03 -27.77
C MET A 54 -38.59 13.52 -28.40
N PRO A 55 -38.73 12.20 -28.58
CA PRO A 55 -39.99 11.58 -28.98
C PRO A 55 -41.13 11.99 -28.04
N VAL A 56 -42.31 12.22 -28.63
CA VAL A 56 -43.54 12.55 -27.88
C VAL A 56 -43.82 11.48 -26.84
N GLY A 57 -44.13 11.89 -25.60
CA GLY A 57 -44.40 10.98 -24.48
C GLY A 57 -43.16 10.58 -23.67
N THR A 58 -41.97 11.09 -24.01
CA THR A 58 -40.78 10.87 -23.19
C THR A 58 -40.86 11.64 -21.86
N ASP A 59 -40.86 10.91 -20.74
CA ASP A 59 -40.72 11.50 -19.41
C ASP A 59 -39.24 11.70 -19.04
N ARG A 60 -38.75 12.92 -19.31
CA ARG A 60 -37.38 13.32 -18.97
C ARG A 60 -37.09 13.25 -17.46
N ARG A 61 -38.08 13.56 -16.62
CA ARG A 61 -37.90 13.54 -15.17
C ARG A 61 -37.69 12.11 -14.69
N ASN A 62 -38.52 11.18 -15.16
CA ASN A 62 -38.38 9.77 -14.84
C ASN A 62 -37.06 9.17 -15.37
N ALA A 63 -36.62 9.60 -16.55
CA ALA A 63 -35.31 9.18 -17.09
C ALA A 63 -34.16 9.63 -16.18
N LEU A 64 -34.14 10.90 -15.76
CA LEU A 64 -33.13 11.44 -14.84
C LEU A 64 -33.18 10.75 -13.47
N GLU A 65 -34.37 10.61 -12.90
CA GLU A 65 -34.57 9.94 -11.62
C GLU A 65 -34.03 8.50 -11.64
N THR A 66 -34.40 7.75 -12.68
CA THR A 66 -33.92 6.37 -12.87
C THR A 66 -32.39 6.35 -12.97
N MET A 67 -31.81 7.26 -13.75
CA MET A 67 -30.35 7.34 -13.90
C MET A 67 -29.64 7.66 -12.58
N PHE A 68 -30.16 8.63 -11.82
CA PHE A 68 -29.57 8.99 -10.53
C PHE A 68 -29.63 7.83 -9.53
N GLN A 69 -30.77 7.15 -9.44
CA GLN A 69 -30.92 5.98 -8.57
C GLN A 69 -30.01 4.83 -9.00
N GLU A 70 -29.94 4.54 -10.30
CA GLU A 70 -29.09 3.48 -10.83
C GLU A 70 -27.60 3.76 -10.54
N GLU A 71 -27.12 4.98 -10.77
CA GLU A 71 -25.71 5.33 -10.52
C GLU A 71 -25.37 5.42 -9.03
N GLN A 72 -26.26 5.95 -8.18
CA GLN A 72 -26.07 5.91 -6.73
C GLN A 72 -25.92 4.47 -6.23
N ARG A 73 -26.83 3.58 -6.64
CA ARG A 73 -26.77 2.16 -6.30
C ARG A 73 -25.47 1.50 -6.80
N ARG A 74 -25.08 1.76 -8.05
CA ARG A 74 -23.83 1.19 -8.61
C ARG A 74 -22.60 1.62 -7.81
N VAL A 75 -22.53 2.89 -7.43
CA VAL A 75 -21.42 3.40 -6.61
C VAL A 75 -21.44 2.80 -5.21
N GLU A 76 -22.62 2.62 -4.63
CA GLU A 76 -22.78 1.96 -3.32
C GLU A 76 -22.34 0.51 -3.33
N GLU A 77 -22.77 -0.25 -4.33
CA GLU A 77 -22.36 -1.66 -4.51
C GLU A 77 -20.84 -1.76 -4.70
N ALA A 78 -20.25 -0.92 -5.57
CA ALA A 78 -18.81 -0.91 -5.80
C ALA A 78 -18.02 -0.55 -4.53
N PHE A 79 -18.50 0.43 -3.77
CA PHE A 79 -17.86 0.85 -2.53
C PHE A 79 -17.98 -0.23 -1.43
N PHE A 80 -19.11 -0.93 -1.35
CA PHE A 80 -19.26 -2.07 -0.45
C PHE A 80 -18.25 -3.18 -0.77
N VAL A 81 -18.12 -3.55 -2.05
CA VAL A 81 -17.13 -4.55 -2.49
C VAL A 81 -15.71 -4.09 -2.19
N GLN A 82 -15.38 -2.82 -2.44
CA GLN A 82 -14.08 -2.24 -2.11
C GLN A 82 -13.76 -2.39 -0.62
N LYS A 83 -14.73 -2.08 0.26
CA LYS A 83 -14.56 -2.24 1.70
C LYS A 83 -14.34 -3.70 2.10
N LEU A 84 -15.13 -4.62 1.53
CA LEU A 84 -14.98 -6.05 1.82
C LEU A 84 -13.58 -6.56 1.43
N VAL A 85 -13.08 -6.16 0.27
CA VAL A 85 -11.73 -6.51 -0.20
C VAL A 85 -10.66 -5.90 0.69
N ALA A 86 -10.80 -4.62 1.07
CA ALA A 86 -9.86 -3.96 1.97
C ALA A 86 -9.78 -4.68 3.33
N THR A 87 -10.93 -5.00 3.92
CA THR A 87 -11.00 -5.78 5.17
C THR A 87 -10.36 -7.16 5.02
N GLN A 88 -10.61 -7.87 3.92
CA GLN A 88 -9.99 -9.18 3.68
C GLN A 88 -8.45 -9.08 3.57
N ILE A 89 -7.95 -8.03 2.92
CA ILE A 89 -6.50 -7.77 2.84
C ILE A 89 -5.94 -7.51 4.23
N GLU A 90 -6.57 -6.61 5.01
CA GLU A 90 -6.12 -6.19 6.33
C GLU A 90 -6.15 -7.31 7.36
N GLU A 91 -7.23 -8.09 7.40
CA GLU A 91 -7.45 -9.08 8.45
C GLU A 91 -6.88 -10.45 8.13
N GLN A 92 -6.73 -10.81 6.84
CA GLN A 92 -6.33 -12.16 6.45
C GLN A 92 -5.00 -12.20 5.71
N LEU A 93 -4.80 -11.35 4.70
CA LEU A 93 -3.63 -11.45 3.83
C LEU A 93 -2.39 -10.81 4.46
N LEU A 94 -2.51 -9.61 5.03
CA LEU A 94 -1.39 -8.91 5.67
C LEU A 94 -0.79 -9.72 6.83
N PRO A 95 -1.56 -10.28 7.77
CA PRO A 95 -0.98 -11.09 8.86
C PRO A 95 -0.24 -12.33 8.35
N LYS A 96 -0.78 -13.01 7.33
CA LYS A 96 -0.13 -14.19 6.73
C LYS A 96 1.19 -13.82 6.05
N LEU A 97 1.21 -12.71 5.29
CA LEU A 97 2.42 -12.21 4.65
C LEU A 97 3.48 -11.83 5.69
N CYS A 98 3.08 -11.11 6.74
CA CYS A 98 3.98 -10.76 7.85
C CYS A 98 4.56 -12.01 8.51
N PHE A 99 3.76 -13.05 8.71
CA PHE A 99 4.23 -14.32 9.27
C PHE A 99 5.24 -15.02 8.35
N MET A 100 4.93 -15.14 7.06
CA MET A 100 5.83 -15.76 6.07
C MET A 100 7.16 -15.01 5.97
N ILE A 101 7.13 -13.68 5.92
CA ILE A 101 8.34 -12.85 5.89
C ILE A 101 9.16 -13.07 7.17
N ALA A 102 8.51 -13.13 8.34
CA ALA A 102 9.19 -13.37 9.60
C ALA A 102 9.80 -14.78 9.70
N GLU A 103 9.18 -15.81 9.10
CA GLU A 103 9.79 -17.14 8.97
C GLU A 103 11.02 -17.11 8.07
N GLU A 104 10.91 -16.54 6.87
CA GLU A 104 12.02 -16.45 5.93
C GLU A 104 13.23 -15.70 6.54
N ILE A 105 12.99 -14.56 7.19
CA ILE A 105 14.05 -13.80 7.88
C ILE A 105 14.71 -14.65 8.97
N ARG A 106 13.92 -15.40 9.75
CA ARG A 106 14.47 -16.26 10.82
C ARG A 106 15.35 -17.37 10.24
N ASP A 107 14.98 -17.94 9.11
CA ASP A 107 15.75 -18.99 8.46
C ASP A 107 17.05 -18.47 7.84
N VAL A 108 17.02 -17.30 7.19
CA VAL A 108 18.22 -16.62 6.69
C VAL A 108 19.19 -16.31 7.83
N VAL A 109 18.70 -15.68 8.91
CA VAL A 109 19.53 -15.34 10.08
C VAL A 109 20.11 -16.61 10.73
N ARG A 110 19.34 -17.70 10.80
CA ARG A 110 19.83 -18.98 11.33
C ARG A 110 20.93 -19.57 10.45
N ALA A 111 20.75 -19.55 9.14
CA ALA A 111 21.74 -20.05 8.18
C ALA A 111 23.05 -19.26 8.26
N GLU A 112 22.98 -17.93 8.34
CA GLU A 112 24.16 -17.08 8.52
C GLU A 112 24.86 -17.32 9.87
N ALA A 113 24.09 -17.48 10.96
CA ALA A 113 24.64 -17.79 12.27
C ALA A 113 25.37 -19.15 12.30
N GLN A 114 24.86 -20.14 11.56
CA GLN A 114 25.50 -21.45 11.42
C GLN A 114 26.76 -21.39 10.55
N ALA A 115 26.74 -20.63 9.45
CA ALA A 115 27.91 -20.39 8.61
C ALA A 115 29.04 -19.66 9.37
N GLY A 116 28.68 -18.65 10.17
CA GLY A 116 29.62 -17.92 11.03
C GLY A 116 30.24 -18.80 12.13
N LYS A 117 29.44 -19.67 12.77
CA LYS A 117 29.94 -20.67 13.74
C LYS A 117 30.87 -21.69 13.09
N GLY A 118 30.54 -22.18 11.89
CA GLY A 118 31.37 -23.13 11.15
C GLY A 118 32.76 -22.56 10.81
N LEU A 119 32.84 -21.26 10.46
CA LEU A 119 34.10 -20.56 10.21
C LEU A 119 34.93 -20.37 11.50
N VAL A 120 34.27 -20.01 12.60
CA VAL A 120 34.94 -19.85 13.91
C VAL A 120 35.42 -21.19 14.47
N GLU A 121 34.66 -22.28 14.30
CA GLU A 121 35.10 -23.63 14.67
C GLU A 121 36.26 -24.12 13.79
N THR A 122 36.23 -23.91 12.47
CA THR A 122 37.35 -24.30 11.60
C THR A 122 38.62 -23.50 11.89
N LEU A 123 38.51 -22.19 12.16
CA LEU A 123 39.64 -21.37 12.58
C LEU A 123 40.17 -21.76 13.97
N SER A 124 39.28 -22.08 14.91
CA SER A 124 39.65 -22.53 16.26
C SER A 124 40.32 -23.91 16.24
N ARG A 125 39.84 -24.83 15.39
CA ARG A 125 40.41 -26.17 15.21
C ARG A 125 41.77 -26.13 14.50
N ARG A 126 41.98 -25.20 13.55
CA ARG A 126 43.31 -24.91 12.98
C ARG A 126 44.26 -24.31 14.02
N ARG A 127 43.77 -23.47 14.93
CA ARG A 127 44.60 -22.84 15.98
C ARG A 127 45.06 -23.83 17.04
N THR A 128 44.27 -24.85 17.36
CA THR A 128 44.65 -25.91 18.33
C THR A 128 45.45 -27.07 17.73
N GLN A 129 45.55 -27.16 16.41
CA GLN A 129 46.37 -28.17 15.70
C GLN A 129 47.68 -27.60 15.14
N SER A 130 48.08 -26.38 15.52
CA SER A 130 49.42 -25.90 15.17
C SER A 130 50.45 -26.75 15.92
N PRO A 131 51.39 -27.44 15.22
CA PRO A 131 52.48 -28.14 15.88
C PRO A 131 53.26 -27.13 16.70
N ALA A 132 53.59 -27.49 17.94
CA ALA A 132 54.34 -26.67 18.87
C ALA A 132 55.56 -26.04 18.18
N ARG A 133 55.53 -24.72 17.96
CA ARG A 133 56.74 -23.98 17.61
C ARG A 133 57.60 -23.89 18.88
N PRO A 134 58.93 -24.10 18.78
CA PRO A 134 59.82 -23.98 19.94
C PRO A 134 59.70 -22.57 20.51
N ARG A 135 59.46 -22.48 21.81
CA ARG A 135 59.43 -21.22 22.55
C ARG A 135 60.87 -20.69 22.61
N VAL A 136 61.14 -19.62 21.87
CA VAL A 136 62.43 -18.91 21.96
C VAL A 136 62.49 -18.26 23.34
N GLN A 137 63.43 -18.72 24.16
CA GLN A 137 63.82 -18.10 25.42
C GLN A 137 64.62 -16.84 25.07
N PHE A 138 64.20 -15.69 25.58
CA PHE A 138 65.04 -14.51 25.61
C PHE A 138 65.71 -14.48 26.98
N ASP A 139 67.05 -14.45 26.98
CA ASP A 139 67.86 -14.36 28.18
C ASP A 139 67.59 -13.03 28.92
N ASP A 140 67.46 -13.16 30.23
CA ASP A 140 67.44 -12.07 31.20
C ASP A 140 68.72 -11.22 31.05
N VAL A 141 68.56 -9.95 30.69
CA VAL A 141 69.61 -8.95 30.90
C VAL A 141 69.21 -8.14 32.12
N SER A 142 69.86 -8.47 33.24
CA SER A 142 69.89 -7.65 34.45
C SER A 142 70.63 -6.34 34.15
N SER A 143 70.03 -5.21 34.49
CA SER A 143 70.77 -4.03 34.91
C SER A 143 69.92 -3.22 35.89
N GLU A 144 70.14 -3.49 37.18
CA GLU A 144 70.09 -2.47 38.22
C GLU A 144 70.94 -1.28 37.74
N ASP A 145 70.41 -0.06 37.71
CA ASP A 145 70.60 0.88 38.82
C ASP A 145 69.98 2.26 38.51
N GLU A 146 69.60 2.94 39.59
CA GLU A 146 69.44 4.38 39.78
C GLU A 146 68.47 5.17 38.88
N SER A 147 67.69 6.15 39.33
CA SER A 147 67.31 6.71 40.63
C SER A 147 66.54 7.99 40.25
N GLN A 148 65.45 8.26 40.97
CA GLN A 148 64.87 9.60 41.18
C GLN A 148 64.31 10.37 39.95
N LEU A 149 63.00 10.60 39.96
CA LEU A 149 62.43 11.93 40.28
C LEU A 149 60.89 11.86 40.38
N GLN A 150 60.44 12.00 41.65
CA GLN A 150 59.22 12.63 42.19
C GLN A 150 58.13 13.05 41.19
N ALA A 151 56.90 12.52 41.31
CA ALA A 151 55.85 12.90 42.27
C ALA A 151 55.27 14.31 42.06
N ALA A 152 54.09 14.37 41.41
CA ALA A 152 52.88 15.08 41.84
C ALA A 152 51.78 14.92 40.78
#